data_AF-A0A9W8NK09-F1
#
_entry.id   AF-A0A9W8NK09-F1
#
_cell.length_a   1.000
_cell.length_b   1.000
_cell.length_c   1.000
_cell.angle_alpha   90.00
_cell.angle_beta   90.00
_cell.angle_gamma   90.00
#
_symmetry.space_group_name_H-M   'P 1'
#
loop_
_entity.id
_entity.type
_entity.pdbx_description
1 polymer ?
#
loop_
_entity_poly.entity_id
_entity_poly.type
_entity_poly.pdbx_seq_one_letter_code
_entity_poly.pdbx_strand_id
1 'polypeptide(L)'
;MLTSLGLTTESDVASVRNTVKSRHSSSVLAVMPCNVDIATQEILKLSEAVDPNGVRTMGALTKPDLASEKATQGRLASRFQAVTQSVLNGYYSSDSIFDTVPSLKLVTAKMGLNETFSEIFLKRGHKRQSSAVDEEAAVFSNISDETPRLELTECPDLRDIVSSDDYSCPKPLEGFIEEHIKDIFKSSRGPEIGTIR
;
A
#
# COMPACT_ATOMS: atom_id res chain seq x y z
N MET A 1 -15.84 -42.40 3.16
CA MET A 1 -15.24 -42.20 4.50
C MET A 1 -13.73 -42.40 4.36
N LEU A 2 -13.04 -41.43 3.74
CA LEU A 2 -12.05 -40.55 4.37
C LEU A 2 -10.87 -41.31 5.02
N THR A 3 -9.82 -41.53 4.23
CA THR A 3 -8.46 -41.83 4.69
C THR A 3 -7.91 -40.61 5.43
N SER A 4 -7.93 -40.65 6.76
CA SER A 4 -7.31 -39.66 7.63
C SER A 4 -5.79 -39.86 7.69
N LEU A 5 -5.06 -38.82 7.29
CA LEU A 5 -3.81 -38.32 7.89
C LEU A 5 -2.73 -39.34 8.34
N GLY A 6 -1.71 -39.50 7.48
CA GLY A 6 -0.38 -38.96 7.81
C GLY A 6 0.36 -39.51 9.03
N LEU A 7 0.35 -40.82 9.27
CA LEU A 7 1.28 -41.47 10.19
C LEU A 7 2.14 -42.48 9.43
N THR A 8 3.17 -42.01 8.72
CA THR A 8 4.35 -42.84 8.46
C THR A 8 4.97 -43.12 9.83
N THR A 9 4.94 -44.36 10.29
CA THR A 9 5.59 -44.70 11.56
C THR A 9 7.11 -44.66 11.38
N GLU A 10 7.85 -44.36 12.44
CA GLU A 10 9.32 -44.31 12.40
C GLU A 10 9.92 -45.65 11.93
N SER A 11 9.19 -46.75 12.19
CA SER A 11 9.48 -48.10 11.68
C SER A 11 9.39 -48.19 10.16
N ASP A 12 8.34 -47.61 9.55
CA ASP A 12 8.16 -47.60 8.09
C ASP A 12 9.31 -46.84 7.40
N VAL A 13 9.70 -45.69 7.98
CA VAL A 13 10.81 -44.88 7.48
C VAL A 13 12.15 -45.62 7.61
N ALA A 14 12.37 -46.30 8.72
CA ALA A 14 13.58 -47.11 8.95
C ALA A 14 13.66 -48.32 7.99
N SER A 15 12.53 -48.98 7.73
CA SER A 15 12.45 -50.12 6.81
C SER A 15 12.74 -49.72 5.37
N VAL A 16 12.21 -48.58 4.92
CA VAL A 16 12.51 -48.02 3.59
C VAL A 16 13.98 -47.61 3.50
N ARG A 17 14.54 -46.95 4.53
CA ARG A 17 15.97 -46.60 4.57
C ARG A 17 16.88 -47.82 4.49
N ASN A 18 16.58 -48.88 5.22
CA ASN A 18 17.38 -50.11 5.21
C ASN A 18 17.30 -50.84 3.86
N THR A 19 16.12 -50.83 3.22
CA THR A 19 15.93 -51.38 1.88
C THR A 19 16.68 -50.61 0.80
N VAL A 20 16.77 -49.28 0.93
CA VAL A 20 17.55 -48.42 0.03
C VAL A 20 19.05 -48.63 0.25
N LYS A 21 19.50 -48.71 1.50
CA LYS A 21 20.91 -48.95 1.85
C LYS A 21 21.44 -50.32 1.41
N SER A 22 20.61 -51.36 1.41
CA SER A 22 21.03 -52.72 1.04
C SER A 22 21.25 -52.91 -0.47
N ARG A 23 20.84 -51.95 -1.31
CA ARG A 23 20.94 -52.04 -2.78
C ARG A 23 22.16 -51.28 -3.30
N HIS A 24 23.31 -51.94 -3.21
CA HIS A 24 24.61 -51.41 -3.65
C HIS A 24 24.73 -51.16 -5.17
N SER A 25 23.82 -51.65 -6.01
CA SER A 25 23.85 -51.45 -7.48
C SER A 25 22.74 -50.55 -8.02
N SER A 26 22.02 -49.84 -7.16
CA SER A 26 20.89 -48.98 -7.57
C SER A 26 21.31 -47.54 -7.85
N SER A 27 20.72 -46.92 -8.89
CA SER A 27 20.79 -45.48 -9.12
C SER A 27 19.80 -44.75 -8.22
N VAL A 28 20.22 -43.64 -7.63
CA VAL A 28 19.38 -42.81 -6.76
C VAL A 28 18.74 -41.70 -7.60
N LEU A 29 17.40 -41.64 -7.61
CA LEU A 29 16.66 -40.53 -8.22
C LEU A 29 16.09 -39.64 -7.11
N ALA A 30 16.70 -38.47 -6.91
CA ALA A 30 16.30 -37.49 -5.91
C ALA A 30 15.29 -36.50 -6.49
N VAL A 31 14.00 -36.68 -6.19
CA VAL A 31 12.93 -35.78 -6.66
C VAL A 31 12.74 -34.64 -5.66
N MET A 32 12.92 -33.39 -6.11
CA MET A 32 12.86 -32.19 -5.26
C MET A 32 12.04 -31.09 -5.94
N PRO A 33 11.28 -30.26 -5.21
CA PRO A 33 10.56 -29.15 -5.81
C PRO A 33 11.51 -27.96 -6.10
N CYS A 34 11.27 -27.22 -7.19
CA CYS A 34 12.14 -26.11 -7.61
C CYS A 34 12.11 -24.89 -6.68
N ASN A 35 11.18 -24.82 -5.73
CA ASN A 35 10.96 -23.68 -4.84
C ASN A 35 11.70 -23.76 -3.49
N VAL A 36 12.52 -24.80 -3.29
CA VAL A 36 13.30 -25.03 -2.08
C VAL A 36 14.77 -25.19 -2.47
N ASP A 37 15.67 -24.67 -1.64
CA ASP A 37 17.11 -24.78 -1.86
C ASP A 37 17.56 -26.25 -1.88
N ILE A 38 18.30 -26.60 -2.92
CA ILE A 38 18.85 -27.93 -3.19
C ILE A 38 19.74 -28.38 -2.02
N ALA A 39 20.53 -27.48 -1.43
CA ALA A 39 21.46 -27.83 -0.34
C ALA A 39 20.74 -28.26 0.96
N THR A 40 19.46 -27.91 1.11
CA THR A 40 18.70 -28.18 2.35
C THR A 40 17.97 -29.53 2.33
N GLN A 41 17.91 -30.20 1.18
CA GLN A 41 17.06 -31.35 0.95
C GLN A 41 17.63 -32.63 1.60
N GLU A 42 16.82 -33.27 2.44
CA GLU A 42 17.22 -34.48 3.19
C GLU A 42 17.58 -35.65 2.27
N ILE A 43 16.92 -35.74 1.10
CA ILE A 43 17.19 -36.77 0.10
C ILE A 43 18.64 -36.72 -0.42
N LEU A 44 19.25 -35.52 -0.52
CA LEU A 44 20.63 -35.36 -0.96
C LEU A 44 21.63 -35.73 0.13
N LYS A 45 21.31 -35.43 1.40
CA LYS A 45 22.12 -35.88 2.55
C LYS A 45 22.11 -37.40 2.67
N LEU A 46 20.96 -38.03 2.40
CA LEU A 46 20.83 -39.49 2.40
C LEU A 46 21.55 -40.13 1.20
N SER A 47 21.52 -39.49 0.03
CA SER A 47 22.27 -39.98 -1.14
C SER A 47 23.77 -39.84 -0.94
N GLU A 48 24.25 -38.74 -0.36
CA GLU A 48 25.67 -38.51 -0.07
C GLU A 48 26.26 -39.58 0.86
N ALA A 49 25.47 -40.07 1.84
CA ALA A 49 25.89 -41.17 2.71
C ALA A 49 26.05 -42.52 2.00
N VAL A 50 25.45 -42.71 0.82
CA VAL A 50 25.43 -43.98 0.05
C VAL A 50 26.16 -43.86 -1.30
N ASP A 51 26.43 -42.63 -1.74
CA ASP A 51 27.10 -42.25 -2.98
C ASP A 51 27.81 -40.89 -2.78
N PRO A 52 28.91 -40.85 -2.02
CA PRO A 52 29.62 -39.60 -1.69
C PRO A 52 30.23 -38.92 -2.92
N ASN A 53 30.51 -39.68 -3.98
CA ASN A 53 31.02 -39.15 -5.24
C ASN A 53 29.92 -38.70 -6.20
N GLY A 54 28.64 -38.94 -5.87
CA GLY A 54 27.48 -38.56 -6.70
C GLY A 54 27.42 -39.24 -8.07
N VAL A 55 28.17 -40.33 -8.29
CA VAL A 55 28.31 -40.98 -9.61
C VAL A 55 27.01 -41.69 -10.04
N ARG A 56 26.16 -42.00 -9.06
CA ARG A 56 24.96 -42.83 -9.20
C ARG A 56 23.69 -42.08 -8.85
N THR A 57 23.81 -40.79 -8.53
CA THR A 57 22.73 -39.95 -8.01
C THR A 57 22.30 -38.92 -9.06
N MET A 58 21.02 -38.92 -9.41
CA MET A 58 20.41 -37.98 -10.34
C MET A 58 19.35 -37.16 -9.63
N GLY A 59 19.42 -35.83 -9.75
CA GLY A 59 18.40 -34.92 -9.23
C GLY A 59 17.30 -34.66 -10.28
N ALA A 60 16.04 -34.81 -9.89
CA ALA A 60 14.88 -34.43 -10.69
C ALA A 60 14.15 -33.26 -10.01
N LEU A 61 14.18 -32.09 -10.65
CA LEU A 61 13.47 -30.91 -10.16
C LEU A 61 12.02 -30.90 -10.66
N THR A 62 11.07 -30.68 -9.75
CA THR A 62 9.63 -30.70 -10.00
C THR A 62 8.97 -29.37 -9.61
N LYS A 63 7.79 -29.07 -10.16
CA LYS A 63 7.07 -27.80 -9.90
C LYS A 63 7.87 -26.55 -10.35
N PRO A 64 8.21 -26.45 -11.65
CA PRO A 64 8.98 -25.32 -12.18
C PRO A 64 8.24 -23.97 -12.09
N ASP A 65 6.92 -24.00 -12.03
CA ASP A 65 6.04 -22.84 -11.83
C ASP A 65 6.42 -22.03 -10.58
N LEU A 66 6.66 -22.73 -9.47
CA LEU A 66 6.95 -22.12 -8.17
C LEU A 66 8.35 -21.48 -8.08
N ALA A 67 9.27 -21.80 -9.00
CA ALA A 67 10.62 -21.23 -9.01
C ALA A 67 10.64 -19.78 -9.48
N SER A 68 9.80 -19.47 -10.48
CA SER A 68 9.70 -18.15 -11.09
C SER A 68 8.98 -17.14 -10.19
N GLU A 69 8.04 -17.63 -9.37
CA GLU A 69 7.10 -16.81 -8.64
C GLU A 69 7.78 -16.01 -7.51
N LYS A 70 8.53 -16.67 -6.62
CA LYS A 70 9.11 -16.00 -5.44
C LYS A 70 10.17 -14.94 -5.77
N ALA A 71 11.13 -15.29 -6.64
CA ALA A 71 12.22 -14.36 -6.98
C ALA A 71 11.71 -13.14 -7.75
N THR A 72 10.72 -13.34 -8.61
CA THR A 72 10.13 -12.26 -9.40
C THR A 72 9.20 -11.39 -8.55
N GLN A 73 8.38 -11.99 -7.67
CA GLN A 73 7.53 -11.26 -6.73
C GLN A 73 8.35 -10.37 -5.79
N GLY A 74 9.46 -10.89 -5.23
CA GLY A 74 10.34 -10.11 -4.36
C GLY A 74 10.91 -8.89 -5.06
N ARG A 75 11.41 -9.05 -6.29
CA ARG A 75 11.93 -7.94 -7.10
C ARG A 75 10.85 -6.90 -7.43
N LEU A 76 9.65 -7.35 -7.77
CA LEU A 76 8.54 -6.45 -8.09
C LEU A 76 8.10 -5.66 -6.84
N ALA A 77 7.94 -6.33 -5.71
CA ALA A 77 7.57 -5.70 -4.44
C ALA A 77 8.61 -4.66 -4.00
N SER A 78 9.91 -5.00 -4.07
CA SER A 78 10.98 -4.06 -3.74
C SER A 78 11.00 -2.85 -4.68
N ARG A 79 10.77 -3.06 -5.98
CA ARG A 79 10.70 -1.96 -6.95
C ARG A 79 9.50 -1.06 -6.69
N PHE A 80 8.33 -1.64 -6.45
CA PHE A 80 7.12 -0.89 -6.10
C PHE A 80 7.33 -0.05 -4.83
N GLN A 81 7.92 -0.64 -3.79
CA GLN A 81 8.23 0.07 -2.54
C GLN A 81 9.22 1.23 -2.77
N ALA A 82 10.26 1.01 -3.58
CA ALA A 82 11.24 2.06 -3.91
C ALA A 82 10.58 3.25 -4.64
N VAL A 83 9.77 2.96 -5.66
CA VAL A 83 9.02 3.99 -6.41
C VAL A 83 8.06 4.73 -5.48
N THR A 84 7.33 4.02 -4.62
CA THR A 84 6.38 4.61 -3.66
C THR A 84 7.10 5.54 -2.68
N GLN A 85 8.26 5.13 -2.16
CA GLN A 85 9.08 5.98 -1.30
C GLN A 85 9.56 7.24 -2.02
N SER A 86 9.97 7.14 -3.28
CA SER A 86 10.31 8.31 -4.09
C SER A 86 9.13 9.26 -4.26
N VAL A 87 7.91 8.73 -4.48
CA VAL A 87 6.69 9.56 -4.57
C VAL A 87 6.44 10.31 -3.27
N LEU A 88 6.47 9.62 -2.13
CA LEU A 88 6.17 10.19 -0.82
C LEU A 88 7.17 11.27 -0.40
N ASN A 89 8.44 11.10 -0.76
CA ASN A 89 9.51 12.06 -0.45
C ASN A 89 9.67 13.16 -1.51
N GLY A 90 8.93 13.09 -2.63
CA GLY A 90 9.05 14.04 -3.75
C GLY A 90 10.31 13.89 -4.59
N TYR A 91 11.01 12.75 -4.51
CA TYR A 91 12.24 12.47 -5.26
C TYR A 91 11.95 11.96 -6.68
N TYR A 92 11.41 12.82 -7.53
CA TYR A 92 10.96 12.42 -8.86
C TYR A 92 12.09 12.17 -9.87
N SER A 93 13.31 12.64 -9.60
CA SER A 93 14.47 12.37 -10.47
C SER A 93 15.05 10.96 -10.28
N SER A 94 14.54 10.18 -9.32
CA SER A 94 15.11 8.87 -8.99
C SER A 94 14.70 7.75 -9.95
N ASP A 95 13.61 7.92 -10.70
CA ASP A 95 13.08 6.90 -11.61
C ASP A 95 12.40 7.56 -12.81
N SER A 96 12.66 7.07 -14.02
CA SER A 96 12.12 7.60 -15.28
C SER A 96 10.61 7.38 -15.43
N ILE A 97 10.01 6.53 -14.57
CA ILE A 97 8.55 6.35 -14.54
C ILE A 97 7.80 7.66 -14.32
N PHE A 98 8.39 8.61 -13.60
CA PHE A 98 7.78 9.91 -13.32
C PHE A 98 7.81 10.87 -14.50
N ASP A 99 8.70 10.65 -15.47
CA ASP A 99 8.71 11.41 -16.73
C ASP A 99 7.74 10.80 -17.74
N THR A 100 7.56 9.47 -17.69
CA THR A 100 6.62 8.75 -18.56
C THR A 100 5.17 8.95 -18.11
N VAL A 101 4.92 8.96 -16.80
CA VAL A 101 3.59 9.08 -16.21
C VAL A 101 3.58 10.21 -15.17
N PRO A 102 3.43 11.47 -15.61
CA PRO A 102 3.45 12.64 -14.71
C PRO A 102 2.37 12.62 -13.63
N SER A 103 1.25 11.92 -13.85
CA SER A 103 0.16 11.78 -12.87
C SER A 103 0.58 11.06 -11.58
N LEU A 104 1.71 10.35 -11.59
CA LEU A 104 2.30 9.73 -10.39
C LEU A 104 3.00 10.75 -9.46
N LYS A 105 3.22 12.00 -9.90
CA LYS A 105 3.80 13.08 -9.08
C LYS A 105 2.77 13.63 -8.09
N LEU A 106 2.28 12.76 -7.21
CA LEU A 106 1.11 13.01 -6.35
C LEU A 106 1.31 14.20 -5.40
N VAL A 107 2.52 14.40 -4.86
CA VAL A 107 2.82 15.54 -3.99
C VAL A 107 2.69 16.85 -4.77
N THR A 108 3.22 16.90 -6.00
CA THR A 108 3.08 18.05 -6.89
C THR A 108 1.62 18.30 -7.25
N ALA A 109 0.86 17.25 -7.59
CA ALA A 109 -0.57 17.37 -7.86
C ALA A 109 -1.34 17.94 -6.66
N LYS A 110 -1.08 17.42 -5.46
CA LYS A 110 -1.69 17.92 -4.22
C LYS A 110 -1.29 19.37 -3.92
N MET A 111 -0.03 19.74 -4.15
CA MET A 111 0.44 21.09 -3.96
C MET A 111 -0.29 22.06 -4.89
N GLY A 112 -0.42 21.72 -6.18
CA GLY A 112 -1.19 22.51 -7.14
C GLY A 112 -2.66 22.66 -6.74
N LEU A 113 -3.30 21.57 -6.29
CA LEU A 113 -4.68 21.63 -5.79
C LEU A 113 -4.82 22.55 -4.57
N ASN A 114 -3.87 22.49 -3.63
CA ASN A 114 -3.91 23.33 -2.44
C ASN A 114 -3.69 24.82 -2.75
N GLU A 115 -2.84 25.13 -3.71
CA GLU A 115 -2.61 26.48 -4.20
C GLU A 115 -3.88 27.03 -4.86
N THR A 116 -4.47 26.29 -5.80
CA THR A 116 -5.75 26.68 -6.42
C THR A 116 -6.87 26.81 -5.39
N PHE A 117 -6.96 25.90 -4.42
CA PHE A 117 -7.93 26.00 -3.34
C PHE A 117 -7.73 27.31 -2.54
N SER A 118 -6.50 27.64 -2.18
CA SER A 118 -6.16 28.84 -1.40
C SER A 118 -6.56 30.11 -2.16
N GLU A 119 -6.29 30.16 -3.47
CA GLU A 119 -6.69 31.29 -4.31
C GLU A 119 -8.20 31.44 -4.42
N ILE A 120 -8.92 30.33 -4.65
CA ILE A 120 -10.38 30.33 -4.74
C ILE A 120 -10.98 30.74 -3.39
N PHE A 121 -10.46 30.20 -2.28
CA PHE A 121 -10.93 30.51 -0.93
C PHE A 121 -10.72 31.99 -0.60
N LEU A 122 -9.57 32.57 -0.97
CA LEU A 122 -9.30 33.99 -0.76
C LEU A 122 -10.28 34.89 -1.55
N LYS A 123 -10.64 34.49 -2.77
CA LYS A 123 -11.52 35.25 -3.67
C LYS A 123 -12.99 35.11 -3.35
N ARG A 124 -13.45 33.88 -3.10
CA ARG A 124 -14.87 33.51 -3.01
C ARG A 124 -15.30 33.16 -1.58
N GLY A 125 -14.38 33.07 -0.63
CA GLY A 125 -14.67 32.79 0.76
C GLY A 125 -15.50 33.90 1.38
N HIS A 126 -16.58 33.52 2.07
CA HIS A 126 -17.42 34.45 2.80
C HIS A 126 -16.61 35.14 3.90
N LYS A 127 -16.45 36.46 3.78
CA LYS A 127 -15.85 37.28 4.84
C LYS A 127 -16.94 37.74 5.81
N ARG A 128 -16.66 37.71 7.10
CA ARG A 128 -17.49 38.35 8.12
C ARG A 128 -16.77 39.57 8.64
N GLN A 129 -17.51 40.66 8.78
CA GLN A 129 -16.96 41.90 9.28
C GLN A 129 -16.49 41.70 10.73
N SER A 130 -15.21 41.99 10.97
CA SER A 130 -14.69 42.26 12.31
C SER A 130 -15.02 43.72 12.66
N SER A 131 -15.15 44.05 13.94
CA SER A 131 -15.43 45.41 14.37
C SER A 131 -14.45 46.41 13.72
N ALA A 132 -15.03 47.52 13.23
CA ALA A 132 -14.59 48.29 12.08
C ALA A 132 -13.17 48.87 12.13
N VAL A 133 -12.25 48.29 11.33
CA VAL A 133 -11.34 48.98 10.40
C VAL A 133 -10.95 47.92 9.37
N ASP A 134 -11.09 48.18 8.07
CA ASP A 134 -10.28 47.51 7.04
C ASP A 134 -10.37 48.30 5.73
N GLU A 135 -9.41 49.20 5.54
CA GLU A 135 -8.93 49.60 4.21
C GLU A 135 -8.00 48.48 3.72
N GLU A 136 -8.45 47.68 2.77
CA GLU A 136 -7.70 47.32 1.56
C GLU A 136 -8.55 46.33 0.73
N ALA A 137 -9.15 46.86 -0.34
CA ALA A 137 -9.74 46.03 -1.39
C ALA A 137 -8.60 45.49 -2.26
N ALA A 138 -8.25 44.21 -2.07
CA ALA A 138 -7.31 43.54 -2.96
C ALA A 138 -7.81 43.56 -4.40
N VAL A 139 -6.97 44.08 -5.30
CA VAL A 139 -7.15 44.09 -6.76
C VAL A 139 -7.17 42.64 -7.25
N PHE A 140 -8.29 42.17 -7.80
CA PHE A 140 -8.39 40.83 -8.34
C PHE A 140 -8.25 40.82 -9.87
N SER A 141 -7.20 40.17 -10.34
CA SER A 141 -7.03 39.79 -11.74
C SER A 141 -8.03 38.69 -12.13
N ASN A 142 -8.54 38.80 -13.37
CA ASN A 142 -9.40 37.81 -14.02
C ASN A 142 -8.60 36.50 -14.20
N ILE A 143 -8.75 35.56 -13.26
CA ILE A 143 -8.19 34.21 -13.40
C ILE A 143 -9.33 33.30 -13.86
N SER A 144 -9.05 32.46 -14.86
CA SER A 144 -9.99 31.49 -15.43
C SER A 144 -10.59 30.57 -14.37
N ASP A 145 -11.88 30.27 -14.53
CA ASP A 145 -12.71 29.48 -13.59
C ASP A 145 -12.40 27.96 -13.62
N GLU A 146 -11.25 27.56 -14.16
CA GLU A 146 -10.88 26.15 -14.24
C GLU A 146 -10.39 25.67 -12.88
N THR A 147 -11.28 24.99 -12.16
CA THR A 147 -10.89 24.18 -11.01
C THR A 147 -10.19 22.92 -11.53
N PRO A 148 -8.94 22.64 -11.13
CA PRO A 148 -8.30 21.38 -11.47
C PRO A 148 -9.12 20.26 -10.81
N ARG A 149 -9.82 19.48 -11.65
CA ARG A 149 -10.54 18.29 -11.23
C ARG A 149 -9.59 17.11 -11.29
N LEU A 150 -9.45 16.41 -10.17
CA LEU A 150 -8.91 15.05 -10.20
C LEU A 150 -9.97 14.17 -10.87
N GLU A 151 -9.65 13.55 -12.00
CA GLU A 151 -10.51 12.54 -12.60
C GLU A 151 -10.48 11.26 -11.75
N LEU A 152 -11.27 11.26 -10.69
CA LEU A 152 -11.43 10.11 -9.78
C LEU A 152 -12.24 8.97 -10.39
N THR A 153 -12.76 9.16 -11.61
CA THR A 153 -13.51 8.15 -12.39
C THR A 153 -12.74 6.85 -12.60
N GLU A 154 -11.40 6.90 -12.58
CA GLU A 154 -10.52 5.73 -12.73
C GLU A 154 -10.22 5.00 -11.40
N CYS A 155 -10.68 5.50 -10.26
CA CYS A 155 -10.43 4.90 -8.94
C CYS A 155 -11.72 4.36 -8.29
N PRO A 156 -12.14 3.11 -8.60
CA PRO A 156 -13.36 2.54 -8.05
C PRO A 156 -13.36 2.43 -6.52
N ASP A 157 -12.19 2.25 -5.90
CA ASP A 157 -12.04 2.12 -4.45
C ASP A 157 -12.35 3.40 -3.67
N LEU A 158 -12.35 4.56 -4.34
CA LEU A 158 -12.60 5.86 -3.71
C LEU A 158 -14.06 6.31 -3.82
N ARG A 159 -14.92 5.54 -4.51
CA ARG A 159 -16.34 5.90 -4.76
C ARG A 159 -17.14 6.11 -3.48
N ASP A 160 -16.86 5.32 -2.44
CA ASP A 160 -17.57 5.40 -1.16
C ASP A 160 -16.96 6.43 -0.20
N ILE A 161 -15.78 6.95 -0.52
CA ILE A 161 -15.03 7.90 0.32
C ILE A 161 -15.22 9.34 -0.19
N VAL A 162 -15.23 9.53 -1.50
CA VAL A 162 -15.36 10.85 -2.13
C VAL A 162 -16.73 10.97 -2.77
N SER A 163 -17.62 11.74 -2.13
CA SER A 163 -18.86 12.17 -2.78
C SER A 163 -18.50 13.04 -3.98
N SER A 164 -18.95 12.61 -5.16
CA SER A 164 -18.81 13.36 -6.41
C SER A 164 -19.96 14.34 -6.62
N ASP A 165 -20.81 14.54 -5.60
CA ASP A 165 -21.96 15.43 -5.69
C ASP A 165 -21.50 16.89 -5.75
N ASP A 166 -22.20 17.70 -6.54
CA ASP A 166 -21.92 19.13 -6.63
C ASP A 166 -22.18 19.79 -5.26
N TYR A 167 -21.11 20.17 -4.57
CA TYR A 167 -21.20 20.89 -3.30
C TYR A 167 -21.71 22.32 -3.53
N SER A 168 -22.94 22.59 -3.09
CA SER A 168 -23.50 23.94 -3.08
C SER A 168 -23.13 24.65 -1.78
N CYS A 169 -22.27 25.67 -1.88
CA CYS A 169 -21.90 26.49 -0.74
C CYS A 169 -23.13 27.26 -0.20
N PRO A 170 -23.45 27.18 1.11
CA PRO A 170 -24.54 27.95 1.70
C PRO A 170 -24.25 29.46 1.65
N LYS A 171 -25.32 30.26 1.75
CA LYS A 171 -25.23 31.72 1.77
C LYS A 171 -24.44 32.21 3.00
N PRO A 172 -23.76 33.37 2.91
CA PRO A 172 -23.03 33.93 4.05
C PRO A 172 -23.98 34.22 5.21
N LEU A 173 -23.52 33.93 6.43
CA LEU A 173 -24.22 34.31 7.66
C LEU A 173 -24.14 35.82 7.86
N GLU A 174 -25.28 36.46 8.10
CA GLU A 174 -25.36 37.88 8.42
C GLU A 174 -24.89 38.18 9.85
N GLY A 175 -24.41 39.40 10.10
CA GLY A 175 -23.98 39.89 11.42
C GLY A 175 -22.48 39.75 11.73
N PHE A 176 -22.02 40.47 12.75
CA PHE A 176 -20.61 40.51 13.15
C PHE A 176 -20.14 39.15 13.67
N ILE A 177 -18.90 38.79 13.35
CA ILE A 177 -18.32 37.52 13.82
C ILE A 177 -18.31 37.42 15.35
N GLU A 178 -18.14 38.56 16.05
CA GLU A 178 -18.12 38.62 17.51
C GLU A 178 -19.44 38.18 18.17
N GLU A 179 -20.57 38.54 17.58
CA GLU A 179 -21.90 38.15 18.10
C GLU A 179 -22.07 36.64 17.97
N HIS A 180 -21.69 36.09 16.82
CA HIS A 180 -21.75 34.66 16.58
C HIS A 180 -20.84 33.85 17.50
N ILE A 181 -19.61 34.31 17.75
CA ILE A 181 -18.70 33.66 18.71
C ILE A 181 -19.30 33.69 20.12
N LYS A 182 -19.89 34.81 20.54
CA LYS A 182 -20.54 34.94 21.86
C LYS A 182 -21.75 34.00 21.98
N ASP A 183 -22.55 33.88 20.93
CA ASP A 183 -23.72 33.02 20.91
C ASP A 183 -23.33 31.54 20.96
N ILE A 184 -22.35 31.12 20.15
CA ILE A 184 -21.78 29.77 20.23
C ILE A 184 -21.26 29.50 21.64
N PHE A 185 -20.44 30.39 22.20
CA PHE A 185 -19.87 30.22 23.54
C PHE A 185 -20.94 30.03 24.62
N LYS A 186 -22.02 30.81 24.57
CA LYS A 186 -23.16 30.66 25.50
C LYS A 186 -23.90 29.35 25.29
N SER A 187 -24.14 28.95 24.04
CA SER A 187 -24.88 27.73 23.70
C SER A 187 -24.09 26.44 23.98
N SER A 188 -22.76 26.52 23.96
CA SER A 188 -21.86 25.38 24.24
C SER A 188 -21.55 25.19 25.72
N ARG A 189 -22.03 26.07 26.62
CA ARG A 189 -21.90 25.83 28.06
C ARG A 189 -22.83 24.68 28.47
N GLY A 190 -22.24 23.60 28.97
CA GLY A 190 -22.98 22.56 29.70
C GLY A 190 -23.52 23.10 31.03
N PRO A 191 -24.45 22.38 31.70
CA PRO A 191 -24.89 22.75 33.04
C PRO A 191 -23.66 22.86 33.92
N GLU A 192 -23.40 24.05 34.47
CA GLU A 192 -22.33 24.26 35.44
C GLU A 192 -22.62 23.29 36.60
N ILE A 193 -21.83 22.22 36.73
CA ILE A 193 -21.82 21.36 37.91
C ILE A 193 -21.21 22.22 39.03
N GLY A 194 -22.05 23.10 39.57
CA GLY A 194 -21.79 23.83 40.78
C GLY A 194 -21.72 22.83 41.90
N THR A 195 -20.54 22.73 42.50
CA THR A 195 -20.22 22.11 43.77
C THR A 195 -21.40 22.21 44.74
N ILE A 196 -22.04 21.07 45.02
CA ILE A 196 -23.01 20.95 46.11
C ILE A 196 -22.23 21.24 47.40
N ARG A 197 -22.57 22.33 48.08
CA ARG A 197 -22.09 22.62 49.43
C ARG A 197 -23.19 22.33 50.44
#